data_AF-A0A1Y1MEL6-F1
#
_entry.id   AF-A0A1Y1MEL6-F1
#
_cell.length_a   1.000
_cell.length_b   1.000
_cell.length_c   1.000
_cell.angle_alpha   90.00
_cell.angle_beta   90.00
_cell.angle_gamma   90.00
#
_symmetry.space_group_name_H-M   'P 1'
#
loop_
_entity.id
_entity.type
_entity.pdbx_description
1 polymer ?
#
loop_
_entity_poly.entity_id
_entity_poly.type
_entity_poly.pdbx_seq_one_letter_code
_entity_poly.pdbx_strand_id
1 'polypeptide(L)'
;MVYTLAERVEIIFIYGSEARSAFRTAAVFNARHPERRVSHTYVAMLVTKFKGTESVENKKRDGSRIMDEVTQIEVLGHFGANPTSSIRKAATMTGLSRETVRVHKFYPYKMQIVQELTEDDSDRRIQFYEIMTENIQNNPELVKNI
;
A
#
# COMPACT_ATOMS: atom_id res chain seq x y z
N MET A 1 8.72 -22.16 10.21
CA MET A 1 7.72 -22.92 9.41
C MET A 1 6.34 -22.35 9.70
N VAL A 2 5.55 -22.03 8.67
CA VAL A 2 4.20 -21.44 8.84
C VAL A 2 3.18 -22.52 8.48
N TYR A 3 2.47 -23.02 9.50
CA TYR A 3 1.32 -23.91 9.28
C TYR A 3 0.14 -23.13 8.71
N THR A 4 -0.60 -23.76 7.80
CA THR A 4 -1.81 -23.20 7.21
C THR A 4 -2.90 -23.06 8.27
N LEU A 5 -3.97 -22.32 7.94
CA LEU A 5 -5.11 -22.17 8.85
C LEU A 5 -5.75 -23.54 9.13
N ALA A 6 -5.96 -24.35 8.08
CA ALA A 6 -6.55 -25.68 8.18
C ALA A 6 -5.72 -26.62 9.07
N GLU A 7 -4.38 -26.65 8.88
CA GLU A 7 -3.48 -27.44 9.71
C GLU A 7 -3.57 -27.05 11.20
N ARG A 8 -3.67 -25.74 11.50
CA ARG A 8 -3.81 -25.27 12.88
C ARG A 8 -5.15 -25.65 13.50
N VAL A 9 -6.24 -25.58 12.72
CA VAL A 9 -7.57 -26.02 13.16
C VAL A 9 -7.52 -27.53 13.46
N GLU A 10 -6.92 -28.33 12.58
CA GLU A 10 -6.77 -29.77 12.79
C GLU A 10 -5.97 -30.06 14.07
N ILE A 11 -4.85 -29.36 14.31
CA ILE A 11 -4.06 -29.50 15.54
C ILE A 11 -4.91 -29.24 16.79
N ILE A 12 -5.78 -28.22 16.78
CA ILE A 12 -6.68 -27.93 17.90
C ILE A 12 -7.71 -29.05 18.11
N PHE A 13 -8.26 -29.62 17.04
CA PHE A 13 -9.18 -30.75 17.15
C PHE A 13 -8.49 -32.01 17.69
N ILE A 14 -7.30 -32.34 17.18
CA ILE A 14 -6.52 -33.47 17.69
C ILE A 14 -6.18 -33.26 19.16
N TYR A 15 -5.82 -32.04 19.56
CA TYR A 15 -5.57 -31.73 20.97
C TYR A 15 -6.79 -31.97 21.86
N GLY A 16 -7.99 -31.66 21.36
CA GLY A 16 -9.25 -31.95 22.02
C GLY A 16 -9.49 -33.45 22.22
N SER A 17 -9.19 -34.27 21.21
CA SER A 17 -9.34 -35.74 21.29
C SER A 17 -8.25 -36.44 22.10
N GLU A 18 -7.03 -35.89 22.14
CA GLU A 18 -5.85 -36.51 22.76
C GLU A 18 -5.66 -36.10 24.22
N ALA A 19 -6.77 -36.08 24.98
CA ALA A 19 -6.79 -35.73 26.41
C ALA A 19 -6.07 -34.41 26.73
N ARG A 20 -6.05 -33.46 25.78
CA ARG A 20 -5.36 -32.16 25.92
C ARG A 20 -3.86 -32.30 26.16
N SER A 21 -3.22 -33.30 25.55
CA SER A 21 -1.76 -33.51 25.61
C SER A 21 -1.07 -33.02 24.33
N ALA A 22 -0.21 -32.01 24.47
CA ALA A 22 0.54 -31.46 23.33
C ALA A 22 1.51 -32.48 22.70
N PHE A 23 2.08 -33.38 23.51
CA PHE A 23 2.97 -34.44 23.03
C PHE A 23 2.22 -35.46 22.16
N ARG A 24 1.09 -35.97 22.65
CA ARG A 24 0.26 -36.92 21.88
C ARG A 24 -0.28 -36.29 20.61
N THR A 25 -0.73 -35.03 20.70
CA THR A 25 -1.20 -34.26 19.56
C THR A 25 -0.14 -34.17 18.46
N ALA A 26 1.10 -33.81 18.81
CA ALA A 26 2.19 -33.72 17.85
C ALA A 26 2.52 -35.10 17.25
N ALA A 27 2.50 -36.16 18.05
CA ALA A 27 2.74 -37.52 17.54
C ALA A 27 1.67 -37.94 16.51
N VAL A 28 0.39 -37.73 16.82
CA VAL A 28 -0.73 -38.06 15.93
C VAL A 28 -0.69 -37.22 14.66
N PHE A 29 -0.49 -35.90 14.77
CA PHE A 29 -0.38 -35.02 13.61
C PHE A 29 0.81 -35.41 12.71
N ASN A 30 1.96 -35.72 13.28
CA ASN A 30 3.16 -36.12 12.54
C ASN A 30 3.03 -37.49 11.88
N ALA A 31 2.23 -38.40 12.46
CA ALA A 31 1.92 -39.68 11.86
C ALA A 31 0.99 -39.52 10.64
N ARG A 32 0.06 -38.55 10.69
CA ARG A 32 -0.85 -38.23 9.58
C ARG A 32 -0.19 -37.43 8.47
N HIS A 33 0.77 -36.56 8.81
CA HIS A 33 1.44 -35.63 7.90
C HIS A 33 2.98 -35.78 7.99
N PRO A 34 3.57 -36.87 7.44
CA PRO A 34 5.01 -37.13 7.53
C PRO A 34 5.88 -36.03 6.92
N GLU A 35 5.38 -35.38 5.87
CA GLU A 35 6.04 -34.29 5.15
C GLU A 35 6.03 -32.95 5.89
N ARG A 36 5.20 -32.81 6.94
CA ARG A 36 4.95 -31.52 7.59
C ARG A 36 4.84 -31.64 9.11
N ARG A 37 5.95 -32.02 9.73
CA ARG A 37 5.99 -32.32 11.17
C ARG A 37 5.85 -31.09 12.06
N VAL A 38 5.00 -31.20 13.08
CA VAL A 38 4.79 -30.26 14.17
C VAL A 38 5.53 -30.66 15.45
N SER A 39 6.07 -29.67 16.17
CA SER A 39 6.64 -29.88 17.50
C SER A 39 5.56 -29.74 18.59
N HIS A 40 5.69 -30.49 19.69
CA HIS A 40 4.80 -30.34 20.84
C HIS A 40 4.82 -28.92 21.43
N THR A 41 5.97 -28.22 21.33
CA THR A 41 6.11 -26.82 21.76
C THR A 41 5.23 -25.89 20.93
N TYR A 42 5.17 -26.08 19.61
CA TYR A 42 4.29 -25.31 18.75
C TYR A 42 2.82 -25.58 19.08
N VAL A 43 2.45 -26.85 19.29
CA VAL A 43 1.09 -27.23 19.71
C VAL A 43 0.70 -26.50 21.00
N ALA A 44 1.57 -26.51 22.02
CA ALA A 44 1.31 -25.81 23.28
C ALA A 44 1.13 -24.29 23.07
N MET A 45 1.99 -23.66 22.28
CA MET A 45 1.87 -22.23 21.95
C MET A 45 0.54 -21.92 21.22
N LEU A 46 0.17 -22.76 20.25
CA LEU A 46 -1.06 -22.60 19.47
C LEU A 46 -2.30 -22.74 20.36
N VAL A 47 -2.32 -23.72 21.28
CA VAL A 47 -3.41 -23.93 22.23
C VAL A 47 -3.52 -22.76 23.21
N THR A 48 -2.41 -22.29 23.77
CA THR A 48 -2.41 -21.12 24.68
C THR A 48 -2.96 -19.89 23.99
N LYS A 49 -2.53 -19.65 22.75
CA LYS A 49 -3.08 -18.57 21.93
C LYS A 49 -4.57 -18.74 21.69
N PHE A 50 -5.00 -19.92 21.25
CA PHE A 50 -6.41 -20.21 20.97
C PHE A 50 -7.29 -20.00 22.21
N LYS A 51 -6.84 -20.43 23.40
CA LYS A 51 -7.58 -20.18 24.66
C LYS A 51 -7.71 -18.71 25.00
N GLY A 52 -6.73 -17.88 24.62
CA GLY A 52 -6.74 -16.44 24.90
C GLY A 52 -7.47 -15.60 23.85
N THR A 53 -7.50 -16.03 22.58
CA THR A 53 -8.04 -15.24 21.46
C THR A 53 -9.19 -15.91 20.71
N GLU A 54 -9.57 -17.13 21.08
CA GLU A 54 -10.56 -17.99 20.39
C GLU A 54 -10.28 -18.17 18.89
N SER A 55 -9.03 -17.93 18.47
CA SER A 55 -8.65 -17.84 17.07
C SER A 55 -7.28 -18.46 16.83
N VAL A 56 -7.17 -19.22 15.75
CA VAL A 56 -5.91 -19.78 15.25
C VAL A 56 -5.29 -18.90 14.15
N GLU A 57 -5.99 -17.86 13.69
CA GLU A 57 -5.50 -16.93 12.68
C GLU A 57 -4.24 -16.20 13.15
N ASN A 58 -3.37 -15.84 12.22
CA ASN A 58 -2.21 -15.00 12.58
C ASN A 58 -2.68 -13.73 13.28
N LYS A 59 -1.94 -13.31 14.32
CA LYS A 59 -2.21 -12.02 14.97
C LYS A 59 -2.14 -10.96 13.88
N LYS A 60 -3.24 -10.22 13.66
CA LYS A 60 -3.22 -9.05 12.78
C LYS A 60 -2.14 -8.12 13.33
N ARG A 61 -1.21 -7.72 12.45
CA ARG A 61 -0.28 -6.65 12.82
C ARG A 61 -1.11 -5.38 12.81
N ASP A 62 -1.61 -4.99 13.98
CA ASP A 62 -2.14 -3.65 14.15
C ASP A 62 -0.98 -2.69 13.94
N GLY A 63 -1.05 -2.04 12.80
CA GLY A 63 0.02 -1.27 12.21
C GLY A 63 -0.49 -0.65 10.92
N SER A 64 -1.71 -0.09 10.95
CA SER A 64 -1.87 1.15 10.21
C SER A 64 -0.79 2.09 10.74
N ARG A 65 0.05 2.62 9.86
CA ARG A 65 0.80 3.84 10.22
C ARG A 65 -0.28 4.88 10.50
N ILE A 66 -0.66 5.00 11.77
CA ILE A 66 -1.50 6.10 12.24
C ILE A 66 -0.63 7.33 12.03
N MET A 67 -0.76 7.95 10.88
CA MET A 67 -0.37 9.34 10.73
C MET A 67 -1.47 10.14 11.39
N ASP A 68 -1.12 10.83 12.47
CA ASP A 68 -1.96 11.86 13.05
C ASP A 68 -2.41 12.83 11.95
N GLU A 69 -3.66 13.29 12.01
CA GLU A 69 -4.25 14.15 10.97
C GLU A 69 -3.41 15.42 10.75
N VAL A 70 -2.87 15.97 11.83
CA VAL A 70 -1.94 17.12 11.82
C VAL A 70 -0.72 16.82 10.94
N THR A 71 -0.11 15.65 11.09
CA THR A 71 1.06 15.25 10.29
C THR A 71 0.72 15.05 8.82
N GLN A 72 -0.51 14.63 8.51
CA GLN A 72 -0.97 14.51 7.13
C GLN A 72 -1.12 15.88 6.49
N ILE A 73 -1.76 16.83 7.20
CA ILE A 73 -1.94 18.22 6.76
C ILE A 73 -0.58 18.89 6.53
N GLU A 74 0.39 18.69 7.43
CA GLU A 74 1.72 19.27 7.29
C GLU A 74 2.45 18.77 6.03
N VAL A 75 2.43 17.45 5.80
CA VAL A 75 3.02 16.85 4.59
C VAL A 75 2.32 17.36 3.33
N LEU A 76 0.98 17.43 3.34
CA LEU A 76 0.18 17.93 2.24
C LEU A 76 0.48 19.41 1.94
N GLY A 77 0.54 20.25 2.96
CA GLY A 77 0.86 21.67 2.85
C GLY A 77 2.25 21.89 2.25
N HIS A 78 3.24 21.10 2.67
CA HIS A 78 4.59 21.17 2.11
C HIS A 78 4.61 20.90 0.60
N PHE A 79 3.94 19.84 0.12
CA PHE A 79 3.88 19.54 -1.31
C PHE A 79 2.97 20.49 -2.10
N GLY A 80 1.93 21.05 -1.48
CA GLY A 80 1.13 22.12 -2.08
C GLY A 80 1.97 23.37 -2.36
N ALA A 81 2.83 23.77 -1.42
CA ALA A 81 3.74 24.90 -1.58
C ALA A 81 4.96 24.59 -2.47
N ASN A 82 5.47 23.35 -2.42
CA ASN A 82 6.67 22.94 -3.15
C ASN A 82 6.47 21.60 -3.89
N PRO A 83 5.72 21.58 -5.02
CA PRO A 83 5.35 20.35 -5.71
C PRO A 83 6.53 19.52 -6.23
N THR A 84 7.67 20.16 -6.51
CA THR A 84 8.88 19.54 -7.05
C THR A 84 9.85 19.03 -5.97
N SER A 85 9.53 19.20 -4.70
CA SER A 85 10.38 18.73 -3.61
C SER A 85 10.50 17.21 -3.60
N SER A 86 11.71 16.71 -3.35
CA SER A 86 11.89 15.26 -3.16
C SER A 86 11.32 14.80 -1.82
N ILE A 87 10.91 13.52 -1.75
CA ILE A 87 10.49 12.87 -0.49
C ILE A 87 11.55 13.03 0.60
N ARG A 88 12.85 12.97 0.23
CA ARG A 88 13.95 13.16 1.17
C ARG A 88 13.95 14.57 1.75
N LYS A 89 13.78 15.60 0.90
CA LYS A 89 13.74 17.00 1.34
C LYS A 89 12.52 17.24 2.23
N ALA A 90 11.34 16.78 1.82
CA ALA A 90 10.12 16.88 2.60
C ALA A 90 10.26 16.22 3.98
N ALA A 91 10.82 15.02 4.06
CA ALA A 91 11.09 14.32 5.32
C ALA A 91 12.02 15.10 6.26
N THR A 92 13.06 15.74 5.72
CA THR A 92 13.95 16.60 6.51
C THR A 92 13.24 17.86 7.00
N MET A 93 12.37 18.47 6.18
CA MET A 93 11.66 19.70 6.53
C MET A 93 10.56 19.48 7.56
N THR A 94 9.82 18.36 7.47
CA THR A 94 8.74 18.03 8.41
C THR A 94 9.21 17.21 9.62
N GLY A 95 10.49 16.80 9.66
CA GLY A 95 11.04 15.92 10.70
C GLY A 95 10.48 14.49 10.67
N LEU A 96 9.74 14.10 9.64
CA LEU A 96 9.10 12.80 9.51
C LEU A 96 10.01 11.77 8.82
N SER A 97 9.72 10.48 9.03
CA SER A 97 10.38 9.42 8.26
C SER A 97 9.97 9.49 6.78
N ARG A 98 10.87 9.08 5.87
CA ARG A 98 10.60 9.06 4.43
C ARG A 98 9.39 8.20 4.09
N GLU A 99 9.23 7.11 4.81
CA GLU A 99 8.16 6.15 4.62
C GLU A 99 6.81 6.71 5.07
N THR A 100 6.79 7.60 6.07
CA THR A 100 5.61 8.35 6.51
C THR A 100 5.17 9.34 5.42
N VAL A 101 6.12 10.12 4.88
CA VAL A 101 5.85 11.08 3.79
C VAL A 101 5.32 10.38 2.53
N ARG A 102 5.81 9.17 2.23
CA ARG A 102 5.43 8.40 1.04
C ARG A 102 3.97 7.89 1.03
N VAL A 103 3.28 7.87 2.16
CA VAL A 103 1.91 7.33 2.29
C VAL A 103 0.91 8.07 1.38
N HIS A 104 1.14 9.36 1.14
CA HIS A 104 0.21 10.24 0.41
C HIS A 104 0.23 10.07 -1.12
N LYS A 105 0.99 9.10 -1.66
CA LYS A 105 1.03 8.75 -3.10
C LYS A 105 1.15 9.95 -4.05
N PHE A 106 1.83 11.02 -3.65
CA PHE A 106 2.18 12.10 -4.58
C PHE A 106 3.17 11.57 -5.62
N TYR A 107 2.71 11.51 -6.86
CA TYR A 107 3.58 11.25 -7.99
C TYR A 107 4.11 12.59 -8.50
N PRO A 108 5.43 12.80 -8.54
CA PRO A 108 5.99 13.96 -9.19
C PRO A 108 5.68 13.85 -10.69
N TYR A 109 4.64 14.53 -11.14
CA TYR A 109 4.42 14.75 -12.56
C TYR A 109 5.46 15.74 -13.04
N LYS A 110 6.47 15.25 -13.76
CA LYS A 110 7.43 16.11 -14.43
C LYS A 110 6.80 16.58 -15.73
N MET A 111 6.25 17.80 -15.75
CA MET A 111 5.89 18.44 -17.01
C MET A 111 7.17 18.60 -17.84
N GLN A 112 7.22 17.92 -18.99
CA GLN A 112 8.27 18.11 -19.97
C GLN A 112 7.80 19.19 -20.93
N ILE A 113 8.29 20.41 -20.71
CA ILE A 113 8.13 21.49 -21.67
C ILE A 113 9.15 21.23 -22.80
N VAL A 114 8.66 20.80 -23.96
CA VAL A 114 9.50 20.43 -25.11
C VAL A 114 10.05 21.66 -25.84
N GLN A 115 9.39 22.81 -25.69
CA GLN A 115 9.76 24.08 -26.32
C GLN A 115 9.75 25.18 -25.27
N GLU A 116 10.86 25.89 -25.12
CA GLU A 116 10.92 27.10 -24.28
C GLU A 116 10.00 28.16 -24.87
N LEU A 117 9.04 28.64 -24.07
CA LEU A 117 8.13 29.71 -24.47
C LEU A 117 8.82 31.05 -24.25
N THR A 118 8.80 31.89 -25.27
CA THR A 118 9.18 33.30 -25.19
C THR A 118 8.02 34.14 -24.65
N GLU A 119 8.30 35.37 -24.20
CA GLU A 119 7.30 36.26 -23.60
C GLU A 119 6.11 36.54 -24.55
N ASP A 120 6.36 36.63 -25.85
CA ASP A 120 5.34 36.86 -26.89
C ASP A 120 4.54 35.59 -27.25
N ASP A 121 4.99 34.39 -26.84
CA ASP A 121 4.38 33.14 -27.32
C ASP A 121 2.96 32.92 -26.77
N SER A 122 2.62 33.48 -25.60
CA SER A 122 1.25 33.43 -25.10
C SER A 122 0.29 34.12 -26.07
N ASP A 123 0.65 35.32 -26.50
CA ASP A 123 -0.21 36.17 -27.31
C ASP A 123 -0.34 35.59 -28.72
N ARG A 124 0.77 35.11 -29.29
CA ARG A 124 0.77 34.41 -30.58
C ARG A 124 -0.06 33.14 -30.56
N ARG A 125 -0.03 32.37 -29.47
CA ARG A 125 -0.85 31.16 -29.31
C ARG A 125 -2.34 31.49 -29.20
N ILE A 126 -2.69 32.52 -28.43
CA ILE A 126 -4.09 32.98 -28.32
C ILE A 126 -4.59 33.44 -29.69
N GLN A 127 -3.82 34.28 -30.37
CA GLN A 127 -4.16 34.76 -31.71
C GLN A 127 -4.34 33.60 -32.71
N PHE A 128 -3.45 32.60 -32.68
CA PHE A 128 -3.60 31.41 -33.49
C PHE A 128 -4.90 30.65 -33.18
N TYR A 129 -5.25 30.48 -31.90
CA TYR A 129 -6.50 29.83 -31.51
C TYR A 129 -7.73 30.60 -31.98
N GLU A 130 -7.74 31.93 -31.87
CA GLU A 130 -8.83 32.77 -32.35
C GLU A 130 -9.02 32.61 -33.87
N ILE A 131 -7.93 32.76 -34.64
CA ILE A 131 -7.94 32.60 -36.10
C ILE A 131 -8.43 31.21 -36.49
N MET A 132 -7.91 30.16 -35.86
CA MET A 132 -8.30 28.79 -36.18
C MET A 132 -9.75 28.50 -35.81
N THR A 133 -10.23 29.04 -34.69
CA THR A 133 -11.63 28.88 -34.26
C THR A 133 -12.58 29.53 -35.27
N GLU A 134 -12.28 30.76 -35.70
CA GLU A 134 -13.06 31.46 -36.72
C GLU A 134 -13.04 30.71 -38.07
N ASN A 135 -11.86 30.24 -38.49
CA ASN A 135 -11.73 29.49 -39.73
C ASN A 135 -12.51 28.16 -39.71
N ILE A 136 -12.55 27.46 -38.57
CA ILE A 136 -13.32 26.24 -38.41
C ILE A 136 -14.83 26.53 -38.39
N GLN A 137 -15.26 27.63 -37.76
CA GLN A 137 -16.66 28.05 -37.79
C GLN A 137 -17.14 28.41 -39.20
N ASN A 138 -16.30 29.11 -39.97
CA ASN A 138 -16.61 29.51 -41.34
C ASN A 138 -16.48 28.35 -42.34
N ASN A 139 -15.60 27.38 -42.08
CA ASN A 139 -15.43 26.18 -42.88
C ASN A 139 -15.23 24.93 -42.00
N PRO A 140 -16.31 24.23 -41.62
CA PRO A 140 -16.24 23.04 -40.76
C PRO A 140 -15.45 21.86 -41.35
N GLU A 141 -15.20 21.84 -42.66
CA GLU A 141 -14.43 20.78 -43.34
C GLU A 141 -12.91 21.00 -43.24
N LEU A 142 -12.45 22.17 -42.78
CA LEU A 142 -11.04 22.59 -42.76
C LEU A 142 -10.09 21.59 -42.10
N VAL A 143 -10.56 20.90 -41.06
CA VAL A 143 -9.74 20.00 -40.23
C VAL A 143 -9.88 18.53 -40.63
N LYS A 144 -10.73 18.20 -41.61
CA LYS A 144 -11.03 16.78 -41.89
C LYS A 144 -9.89 16.00 -42.56
N ASN A 145 -8.83 16.66 -43.01
CA ASN A 145 -7.68 16.05 -43.70
C ASN A 145 -6.32 16.38 -43.05
N ILE A 146 -6.30 16.90 -41.83
CA ILE A 146 -5.08 17.15 -41.03
C ILE A 146 -4.86 15.95 -40.10
#